data_AF-A0A944PC40-F1
#
_entry.id   AF-A0A944PC40-F1
#
_cell.length_a   1.000
_cell.length_b   1.000
_cell.length_c   1.000
_cell.angle_alpha   90.00
_cell.angle_beta   90.00
_cell.angle_gamma   90.00
#
_symmetry.space_group_name_H-M   'P 1'
#
loop_
_entity.id
_entity.type
_entity.pdbx_description
1 polymer ?
#
loop_
_entity_poly.entity_id
_entity_poly.type
_entity_poly.pdbx_seq_one_letter_code
_entity_poly.pdbx_strand_id
1 'polypeptide(L)'
;MTVAIPGTPADRVAAVHRYGTPAGPAVTAQAVALLEALLAAAAEHGVTLADFDGVIDLPGGCLDVMVGVARQAERDAERRR
;
A
#
# COMPACT_ATOMS: atom_id res chain seq x y z
N MET A 1 10.39 -23.53 6.69
CA MET A 1 8.94 -23.36 6.92
C MET A 1 8.73 -21.91 7.30
N THR A 2 8.53 -21.03 6.32
CA THR A 2 8.35 -19.60 6.56
C THR A 2 6.89 -19.37 6.95
N VAL A 3 6.66 -18.91 8.17
CA VAL A 3 5.33 -18.52 8.64
C VAL A 3 4.97 -17.23 7.89
N ALA A 4 4.10 -17.32 6.88
CA ALA A 4 3.43 -16.15 6.33
C ALA A 4 2.72 -15.47 7.50
N ILE A 5 2.97 -14.18 7.74
CA ILE A 5 2.22 -13.43 8.75
C ILE A 5 0.77 -13.38 8.24
N PRO A 6 -0.18 -14.09 8.87
CA PRO A 6 -1.55 -14.07 8.42
C PRO A 6 -2.12 -12.69 8.72
N GLY A 7 -2.65 -12.04 7.69
CA GLY A 7 -3.29 -10.74 7.79
C GLY A 7 -3.95 -10.40 6.47
N THR A 8 -5.11 -9.75 6.53
CA THR A 8 -5.75 -9.18 5.36
C THR A 8 -4.85 -8.09 4.73
N PRO A 9 -5.05 -7.71 3.46
CA PRO A 9 -4.35 -6.56 2.88
C PRO A 9 -4.41 -5.30 3.77
N ALA A 10 -5.54 -5.07 4.43
CA ALA A 10 -5.71 -3.99 5.40
C ALA A 10 -4.76 -4.12 6.61
N ASP A 11 -4.67 -5.30 7.22
CA ASP A 11 -3.76 -5.55 8.35
C ASP A 11 -2.30 -5.32 7.94
N ARG A 12 -1.95 -5.74 6.72
CA ARG A 12 -0.59 -5.62 6.20
C ARG A 12 -0.20 -4.17 5.94
N VAL A 13 -1.11 -3.35 5.42
CA VAL A 13 -0.88 -1.90 5.27
C VAL A 13 -0.85 -1.21 6.64
N ALA A 14 -1.73 -1.58 7.57
CA ALA A 14 -1.77 -0.99 8.91
C ALA A 14 -0.50 -1.29 9.73
N ALA A 15 0.15 -2.43 9.47
CA ALA A 15 1.42 -2.81 10.08
C ALA A 15 2.64 -2.08 9.48
N VAL A 16 2.46 -1.31 8.39
CA VAL A 16 3.56 -0.54 7.78
C VAL A 16 3.92 0.63 8.70
N HIS A 17 5.13 0.60 9.22
CA HIS A 17 5.71 1.71 9.96
C HIS A 17 6.73 2.44 9.08
N ARG A 18 6.35 3.59 8.51
CA ARG A 18 7.27 4.51 7.84
C ARG A 18 7.61 5.69 8.74
N TYR A 19 8.84 6.19 8.65
CA TYR A 19 9.27 7.40 9.36
C TYR A 19 8.51 8.63 8.84
N GLY A 20 8.01 9.48 9.74
CA GLY A 20 7.31 10.72 9.42
C GLY A 20 5.89 10.80 9.97
N THR A 21 5.11 11.76 9.47
CA THR A 21 3.69 11.89 9.83
C THR A 21 2.92 10.67 9.30
N PRO A 22 2.15 9.97 10.15
CA PRO A 22 1.31 8.87 9.71
C PRO A 22 0.39 9.30 8.57
N ALA A 23 0.20 8.41 7.60
CA ALA A 23 -0.78 8.64 6.55
C ALA A 23 -2.19 8.74 7.17
N GLY A 24 -2.98 9.70 6.68
CA GLY A 24 -4.37 9.85 7.14
C GLY A 24 -5.23 8.66 6.73
N PRO A 25 -6.38 8.42 7.40
CA PRO A 25 -7.23 7.25 7.17
C PRO A 25 -7.65 7.06 5.70
N ALA A 26 -7.92 8.16 4.99
CA ALA A 26 -8.29 8.12 3.58
C ALA A 26 -7.15 7.62 2.67
N VAL A 27 -5.91 8.05 2.93
CA VAL A 27 -4.73 7.62 2.18
C VAL A 27 -4.44 6.14 2.46
N THR A 28 -4.56 5.72 3.70
CA THR A 28 -4.43 4.32 4.09
C THR A 28 -5.47 3.44 3.39
N ALA A 29 -6.74 3.86 3.35
CA ALA A 29 -7.79 3.12 2.66
C ALA A 29 -7.52 3.01 1.14
N GLN A 30 -7.01 4.07 0.51
CA GLN A 30 -6.60 4.02 -0.91
C GLN A 30 -5.40 3.10 -1.12
N ALA A 31 -4.46 3.04 -0.18
CA ALA A 31 -3.31 2.14 -0.26
C ALA A 31 -3.74 0.67 -0.15
N VAL A 32 -4.72 0.37 0.71
CA VAL A 32 -5.34 -0.97 0.78
C VAL A 32 -6.02 -1.32 -0.53
N ALA A 33 -6.82 -0.42 -1.10
CA ALA A 33 -7.49 -0.65 -2.38
C ALA A 33 -6.48 -0.88 -3.53
N LEU A 34 -5.36 -0.15 -3.54
CA LEU A 34 -4.28 -0.36 -4.51
C LEU A 34 -3.64 -1.75 -4.34
N LEU A 35 -3.36 -2.15 -3.10
CA LEU A 35 -2.79 -3.46 -2.78
C LEU A 35 -3.73 -4.58 -3.24
N GLU A 36 -5.03 -4.47 -2.94
CA GLU A 36 -6.04 -5.44 -3.38
C GLU A 36 -6.11 -5.54 -4.91
N ALA A 37 -6.05 -4.42 -5.63
CA ALA A 37 -6.06 -4.41 -7.09
C ALA A 37 -4.82 -5.11 -7.67
N LEU A 38 -3.63 -4.85 -7.12
CA LEU A 38 -2.39 -5.50 -7.56
C LEU A 38 -2.40 -7.00 -7.27
N LEU A 39 -2.94 -7.42 -6.12
CA LEU A 39 -3.07 -8.83 -5.76
C LEU A 39 -4.11 -9.54 -6.63
N ALA A 40 -5.21 -8.88 -6.99
CA ALA A 40 -6.18 -9.43 -7.91
C ALA A 40 -5.56 -9.69 -9.30
N ALA A 41 -4.76 -8.76 -9.81
CA ALA A 41 -4.03 -8.94 -11.07
C ALA A 41 -2.94 -10.02 -10.96
N ALA A 42 -2.21 -10.07 -9.83
CA ALA A 42 -1.18 -11.07 -9.59
C ALA A 42 -1.75 -12.51 -9.48
N ALA A 43 -2.98 -12.64 -8.97
CA ALA A 43 -3.67 -13.92 -8.87
C ALA A 43 -3.89 -14.59 -10.24
N GLU A 44 -4.03 -13.81 -11.32
CA GLU A 44 -4.10 -14.34 -12.70
C GLU A 44 -2.81 -15.08 -13.12
N HIS A 45 -1.70 -14.80 -12.43
CA HIS A 45 -0.41 -15.44 -12.62
C HIS A 45 -0.08 -16.48 -11.52
N GLY A 46 -1.03 -16.77 -10.63
CA GLY A 46 -0.82 -17.69 -9.51
C GLY A 46 0.08 -17.13 -8.41
N VAL A 47 0.25 -15.80 -8.33
CA VAL A 47 1.08 -15.12 -7.34
C VAL A 47 0.21 -14.56 -6.22
N THR A 48 0.66 -14.73 -4.98
CA THR A 48 -0.01 -14.27 -3.76
C THR A 48 0.78 -13.18 -3.05
N LEU A 49 0.18 -12.55 -2.03
CA LEU A 49 0.91 -11.61 -1.17
C LEU A 49 2.11 -12.27 -0.47
N ALA A 50 2.00 -13.54 -0.08
CA ALA A 50 3.09 -14.27 0.56
C ALA A 50 4.30 -14.46 -0.38
N ASP A 51 4.06 -14.57 -1.68
CA ASP A 51 5.14 -14.65 -2.67
C ASP A 51 5.88 -13.32 -2.79
N PHE A 52 5.16 -12.19 -2.68
CA PHE A 52 5.77 -10.86 -2.67
C PHE A 52 6.55 -10.58 -1.39
N ASP A 53 6.12 -11.10 -0.23
CA ASP A 53 6.76 -10.84 1.08
C ASP A 53 8.26 -11.16 1.10
N GLY A 54 8.70 -12.12 0.30
CA GLY A 54 10.12 -12.51 0.18
C GLY A 54 10.93 -11.68 -0.81
N VAL A 55 10.30 -10.82 -1.62
CA VAL A 55 10.93 -10.15 -2.77
C VAL A 55 10.84 -8.63 -2.64
N ILE A 56 9.70 -8.10 -2.20
CA ILE A 56 9.44 -6.67 -2.11
C ILE A 56 8.52 -6.33 -0.92
N ASP A 57 8.71 -5.17 -0.31
CA ASP A 57 7.71 -4.58 0.59
C ASP A 57 6.56 -3.96 -0.21
N LEU A 58 5.69 -4.82 -0.75
CA LEU A 58 4.55 -4.40 -1.56
C LEU A 58 3.53 -3.55 -0.75
N PRO A 59 3.13 -3.93 0.48
CA PRO A 59 2.20 -3.12 1.26
C PRO A 59 2.75 -1.71 1.55
N GLY A 60 4.02 -1.60 1.96
CA GLY A 60 4.64 -0.31 2.21
C GLY A 60 4.83 0.52 0.94
N GLY A 61 5.16 -0.12 -0.19
CA GLY A 61 5.21 0.55 -1.49
C GLY A 61 3.87 1.14 -1.90
N CYS A 62 2.75 0.42 -1.70
CA CYS A 62 1.42 0.94 -1.97
C CYS A 62 1.10 2.18 -1.12
N LEU A 63 1.49 2.16 0.16
CA LEU A 63 1.32 3.31 1.06
C LEU A 63 2.14 4.53 0.59
N ASP A 64 3.42 4.33 0.25
CA ASP A 64 4.30 5.40 -0.22
C ASP A 64 3.75 6.06 -1.50
N VAL A 65 3.25 5.25 -2.44
CA VAL A 65 2.65 5.76 -3.68
C VAL A 65 1.43 6.63 -3.37
N MET A 66 0.52 6.18 -2.50
CA MET A 66 -0.68 6.96 -2.15
C MET A 66 -0.37 8.23 -1.37
N VAL A 67 0.64 8.20 -0.49
CA VAL A 67 1.16 9.42 0.14
C VAL A 67 1.71 10.39 -0.92
N GLY A 68 2.43 9.89 -1.92
CA GLY A 68 2.94 10.68 -3.04
C GLY A 68 1.82 11.34 -3.86
N VAL A 69 0.77 10.57 -4.18
CA VAL A 69 -0.43 11.06 -4.90
C VAL A 69 -1.15 12.14 -4.09
N ALA A 70 -1.38 11.92 -2.80
CA ALA A 70 -2.04 12.91 -1.93
C ALA A 70 -1.25 14.24 -1.89
N ARG A 71 0.07 14.16 -1.68
CA ARG A 71 0.94 15.35 -1.68
C ARG A 71 0.96 16.06 -3.03
N GLN A 72 0.86 15.33 -4.13
CA GLN A 72 0.78 15.95 -5.46
C GLN A 72 -0.55 16.69 -5.65
N ALA A 73 -1.66 16.10 -5.22
CA ALA A 73 -2.97 16.74 -5.29
C ALA A 73 -3.03 18.06 -4.49
N GLU A 74 -2.40 18.11 -3.31
CA GLU A 74 -2.26 19.33 -2.52
C GLU A 74 -1.48 20.42 -3.26
N ARG A 75 -0.32 20.08 -3.83
CA ARG A 75 0.48 21.00 -4.65
C ARG A 75 -0.30 21.50 -5.86
N ASP A 76 -1.10 20.64 -6.49
CA ASP A 76 -1.90 21.00 -7.67
C ASP A 76 -3.03 21.95 -7.31
N ALA A 77 -3.64 21.77 -6.13
CA ALA A 77 -4.66 22.66 -5.61
C ALA A 77 -4.08 24.04 -5.26
N GLU A 78 -2.86 24.12 -4.73
CA GLU A 78 -2.17 25.38 -4.45
C GLU A 78 -1.86 26.16 -5.73
N ARG A 79 -1.35 25.50 -6.78
CA ARG A 79 -1.05 26.16 -8.07
C ARG A 79 -2.29 26.69 -8.81
N ARG A 80 -3.50 26.26 -8.42
CA ARG A 80 -4.77 26.70 -9.01
C ARG A 80 -5.45 27.83 -8.22
N ARG A 81 -4.88 28.23 -7.08
CA ARG A 81 -5.34 29.38 -6.29
C ARG A 81 -4.64 30.65 -6.75
#